data_AF-X1I9Y1-F1
#
_entry.id   AF-X1I9Y1-F1
#
_cell.length_a   1.000
_cell.length_b   1.000
_cell.length_c   1.000
_cell.angle_alpha   90.00
_cell.angle_beta   90.00
_cell.angle_gamma   90.00
#
_symmetry.space_group_name_H-M   'P 1'
#
loop_
_entity.id
_entity.type
_entity.pdbx_description
1 polymer ?
#
loop_
_entity_poly.entity_id
_entity_poly.type
_entity_poly.pdbx_seq_one_letter_code
_entity_poly.pdbx_strand_id
1 'polypeptide(L)'
;MDMEQLKKDAERIRSLEIQGATNVCLSACDFLNSFAQRIQATNKKEILEQLYKAKDVLINTRPTEPAMKNGLKYILKKLELEADSISLSDIPLKVQQYKEEYHKRLLNSKEKIAKIGANRIPYKDPEG
;
A
#
# COMPACT_ATOMS: atom_id res chain seq x y z
N MET A 1 2.17 18.86 -10.93
CA MET A 1 3.06 17.87 -11.58
C MET A 1 3.02 16.49 -10.89
N ASP A 2 2.54 16.39 -9.65
CA ASP A 2 2.74 15.18 -8.83
C ASP A 2 1.82 14.02 -9.17
N MET A 3 0.60 14.32 -9.64
CA MET A 3 -0.37 13.30 -10.04
C MET A 3 0.04 12.59 -11.34
N GLU A 4 0.73 13.27 -12.25
CA GLU A 4 1.17 12.67 -13.52
C GLU A 4 2.24 11.59 -13.28
N GLN A 5 3.18 11.82 -12.36
CA GLN A 5 4.15 10.78 -11.98
C GLN A 5 3.44 9.58 -11.34
N LEU A 6 2.47 9.81 -10.46
CA LEU A 6 1.68 8.72 -9.86
C LEU A 6 0.93 7.92 -10.93
N LYS A 7 0.34 8.56 -11.94
CA LYS A 7 -0.32 7.86 -13.06
C LYS A 7 0.66 6.98 -13.83
N LYS A 8 1.87 7.47 -14.12
CA LYS A 8 2.92 6.65 -14.75
C LYS A 8 3.28 5.43 -13.91
N ASP A 9 3.44 5.61 -12.60
CA ASP A 9 3.71 4.51 -11.68
C ASP A 9 2.53 3.51 -11.64
N ALA A 10 1.29 4.01 -11.63
CA ALA A 10 0.07 3.21 -11.66
C ALA A 10 -0.08 2.40 -12.96
N GLU A 11 0.37 2.92 -14.10
CA GLU A 11 0.37 2.20 -15.38
C GLU A 11 1.26 0.94 -15.36
N ARG A 12 2.29 0.91 -14.50
CA ARG A 12 3.11 -0.30 -14.30
C ARG A 12 2.31 -1.44 -13.65
N ILE A 13 1.34 -1.10 -12.79
CA ILE A 13 0.39 -2.08 -12.23
C ILE A 13 -0.63 -2.50 -13.29
N ARG A 14 -1.15 -1.54 -14.07
CA ARG A 14 -2.15 -1.79 -15.12
C ARG A 14 -1.61 -2.69 -16.23
N SER A 15 -0.39 -2.41 -16.70
CA SER A 15 0.29 -3.14 -17.76
C SER A 15 0.82 -4.52 -17.33
N LEU A 16 0.65 -4.90 -16.06
CA LEU A 16 1.15 -6.13 -15.46
C LEU A 16 2.69 -6.24 -15.39
N GLU A 17 3.42 -5.15 -15.62
CA GLU A 17 4.84 -5.06 -15.26
C GLU A 17 5.03 -5.38 -13.76
N ILE A 18 4.13 -4.83 -12.93
CA ILE A 18 4.00 -5.18 -11.51
C ILE A 18 2.83 -6.13 -11.32
N GLN A 19 3.13 -7.36 -10.93
CA GLN A 19 2.14 -8.45 -10.82
C GLN A 19 2.31 -9.29 -9.55
N GLY A 20 1.26 -10.03 -9.22
CA GLY A 20 1.11 -10.77 -7.97
C GLY A 20 0.53 -9.89 -6.86
N ALA A 21 -0.48 -10.39 -6.15
CA ALA A 21 -1.26 -9.62 -5.17
C ALA A 21 -0.40 -8.86 -4.14
N THR A 22 0.69 -9.49 -3.68
CA THR A 22 1.61 -8.87 -2.72
C THR A 22 2.43 -7.75 -3.35
N ASN A 23 3.04 -7.97 -4.50
CA ASN A 23 3.88 -6.96 -5.14
C ASN A 23 3.01 -5.76 -5.55
N VAL A 24 1.83 -6.02 -6.11
CA VAL A 24 0.84 -4.98 -6.43
C VAL A 24 0.49 -4.15 -5.19
N CYS A 25 0.22 -4.81 -4.06
CA CYS A 25 -0.06 -4.12 -2.80
C CYS A 25 1.12 -3.28 -2.32
N LEU A 26 2.33 -3.85 -2.28
CA LEU A 26 3.53 -3.15 -1.79
C LEU A 26 3.87 -1.96 -2.67
N SER A 27 3.92 -2.16 -3.99
CA SER A 27 4.18 -1.09 -4.95
C SER A 27 3.14 0.02 -4.89
N ALA A 28 1.85 -0.31 -4.77
CA ALA A 28 0.81 0.72 -4.61
C ALA A 28 1.02 1.55 -3.33
N CYS A 29 1.38 0.92 -2.22
CA CYS A 29 1.69 1.64 -0.98
C CYS A 29 2.97 2.49 -1.12
N ASP A 30 3.99 2.02 -1.83
CA ASP A 30 5.19 2.81 -2.14
C ASP A 30 4.89 4.00 -3.05
N PHE A 31 4.04 3.83 -4.06
CA PHE A 31 3.61 4.91 -4.95
C PHE A 31 2.79 5.97 -4.21
N LEU A 32 1.88 5.56 -3.32
CA LEU A 32 1.14 6.48 -2.44
C LEU A 32 2.10 7.27 -1.55
N ASN A 33 3.08 6.61 -0.93
CA ASN A 33 4.09 7.26 -0.10
C ASN A 33 4.95 8.24 -0.92
N SER A 34 5.45 7.81 -2.07
CA SER A 34 6.22 8.65 -2.99
C SER A 34 5.44 9.88 -3.42
N PHE A 35 4.14 9.73 -3.70
CA PHE A 35 3.25 10.85 -3.97
C PHE A 35 3.12 11.78 -2.74
N ALA A 36 2.89 11.24 -1.54
CA ALA A 36 2.80 12.02 -0.30
C ALA A 36 4.02 12.92 -0.05
N GLN A 37 5.23 12.42 -0.37
CA GLN A 37 6.48 13.16 -0.24
C GLN A 37 6.61 14.35 -1.21
N ARG A 38 5.79 14.40 -2.27
CA ARG A 38 5.82 15.47 -3.28
C ARG A 38 4.61 16.40 -3.23
N ILE A 39 3.59 16.09 -2.44
CA ILE A 39 2.37 16.91 -2.36
C ILE A 39 2.75 18.30 -1.84
N GLN A 40 2.38 19.31 -2.61
CA GLN A 40 2.37 20.71 -2.17
C GLN A 40 0.93 21.10 -1.88
N ALA A 41 0.68 21.55 -0.65
CA ALA A 41 -0.64 21.96 -0.18
C ALA A 41 -0.47 22.93 0.99
N THR A 42 -1.49 23.76 1.20
CA THR A 42 -1.45 24.81 2.25
C THR A 42 -2.06 24.34 3.57
N ASN A 43 -2.78 23.22 3.56
CA ASN A 43 -3.51 22.70 4.71
C ASN A 43 -3.69 21.18 4.65
N LYS A 44 -3.99 20.58 5.81
CA LYS A 44 -4.08 19.13 5.98
C LYS A 44 -5.22 18.50 5.18
N LYS A 45 -6.36 19.19 5.10
CA LYS A 45 -7.54 18.72 4.37
C LYS A 45 -7.22 18.54 2.89
N GLU A 46 -6.54 19.51 2.30
CA GLU A 46 -6.09 19.45 0.90
C GLU A 46 -5.14 18.27 0.66
N ILE A 47 -4.20 18.01 1.59
CA ILE A 47 -3.32 16.84 1.49
C ILE A 47 -4.12 15.53 1.53
N LEU A 48 -5.05 15.40 2.48
CA LEU A 48 -5.89 14.20 2.60
C LEU A 48 -6.73 13.98 1.34
N GLU A 49 -7.35 15.03 0.81
CA GLU A 49 -8.11 14.95 -0.44
C GLU A 49 -7.25 14.48 -1.62
N GLN A 50 -6.03 15.00 -1.75
CA GLN A 50 -5.08 14.57 -2.78
C GLN A 50 -4.65 13.11 -2.60
N LEU A 51 -4.39 12.67 -1.36
CA LEU A 51 -4.06 11.28 -1.06
C LEU A 51 -5.21 10.31 -1.35
N TYR A 52 -6.45 10.72 -1.09
CA TYR A 52 -7.63 9.92 -1.46
C TYR A 52 -7.80 9.83 -2.98
N LYS A 53 -7.58 10.92 -3.73
CA LYS A 53 -7.54 10.90 -5.21
C LYS A 53 -6.44 9.96 -5.73
N ALA A 54 -5.25 10.00 -5.12
CA ALA A 54 -4.16 9.10 -5.44
C ALA A 54 -4.52 7.63 -5.20
N LYS A 55 -5.16 7.32 -4.06
CA LYS A 55 -5.71 6.00 -3.77
C LYS A 55 -6.71 5.56 -4.85
N ASP A 56 -7.61 6.44 -5.29
CA ASP A 56 -8.57 6.11 -6.36
C ASP A 56 -7.89 5.81 -7.71
N VAL A 57 -6.84 6.57 -8.08
CA VAL A 57 -6.01 6.26 -9.26
C VAL A 57 -5.40 4.86 -9.17
N LEU A 58 -4.80 4.54 -8.02
CA LEU A 58 -4.14 3.24 -7.81
C LEU A 58 -5.14 2.08 -7.83
N ILE A 59 -6.26 2.16 -7.12
CA ILE A 59 -7.25 1.05 -7.10
C ILE A 59 -7.89 0.79 -8.46
N ASN A 60 -8.00 1.82 -9.30
CA ASN A 60 -8.57 1.72 -10.65
C ASN A 60 -7.63 1.05 -11.67
N THR A 61 -6.37 0.78 -11.29
CA THR A 61 -5.47 -0.05 -12.11
C THR A 61 -5.92 -1.51 -12.09
N ARG A 62 -6.38 -2.01 -10.94
CA ARG A 62 -6.86 -3.38 -10.72
C ARG A 62 -8.02 -3.40 -9.70
N PRO A 63 -9.26 -3.09 -10.12
CA PRO A 63 -10.40 -2.94 -9.22
C PRO A 63 -10.76 -4.19 -8.41
N THR A 64 -10.31 -5.38 -8.81
CA THR A 64 -10.60 -6.65 -8.15
C THR A 64 -9.53 -7.09 -7.15
N GLU A 65 -8.42 -6.35 -6.99
CA GLU A 65 -7.32 -6.73 -6.10
C GLU A 65 -7.58 -6.27 -4.64
N PRO A 66 -7.97 -7.17 -3.72
CA PRO A 66 -8.32 -6.77 -2.35
C PRO A 66 -7.10 -6.36 -1.52
N ALA A 67 -5.92 -6.95 -1.76
CA ALA A 67 -4.72 -6.66 -0.96
C ALA A 67 -4.31 -5.20 -1.08
N MET A 68 -4.24 -4.70 -2.32
CA MET A 68 -3.97 -3.28 -2.62
C MET A 68 -4.99 -2.35 -1.94
N LYS A 69 -6.29 -2.63 -2.07
CA LYS A 69 -7.34 -1.82 -1.43
C LYS A 69 -7.16 -1.76 0.08
N ASN A 70 -6.84 -2.89 0.71
CA ASN A 70 -6.65 -2.97 2.15
C ASN A 70 -5.43 -2.21 2.62
N GLY A 71 -4.30 -2.31 1.91
CA GLY A 71 -3.07 -1.59 2.24
C GLY A 71 -3.25 -0.07 2.15
N LEU A 72 -3.79 0.42 1.05
CA LEU A 72 -4.03 1.86 0.87
C LEU A 72 -5.07 2.38 1.89
N LYS A 73 -6.15 1.63 2.14
CA LYS A 73 -7.16 2.00 3.15
C LYS A 73 -6.57 2.07 4.56
N TYR A 74 -5.69 1.13 4.92
CA TYR A 74 -5.03 1.11 6.22
C TYR A 74 -4.23 2.39 6.47
N ILE A 75 -3.38 2.77 5.51
CA ILE A 75 -2.54 3.97 5.59
C ILE A 75 -3.40 5.22 5.75
N LEU A 76 -4.40 5.39 4.88
CA LEU A 76 -5.20 6.61 4.85
C LEU A 76 -6.14 6.75 6.05
N LYS A 77 -6.74 5.65 6.51
CA LYS A 77 -7.60 5.69 7.71
C LYS A 77 -6.80 6.01 8.97
N LYS A 78 -5.59 5.46 9.10
CA LYS A 78 -4.74 5.75 10.25
C LYS A 78 -4.26 7.20 10.23
N LEU A 79 -3.88 7.70 9.05
CA LEU A 79 -3.52 9.11 8.88
C LEU A 79 -4.69 10.05 9.20
N GLU A 80 -5.90 9.76 8.71
CA GLU A 80 -7.09 10.56 8.97
C GLU A 80 -7.40 10.68 10.47
N LEU A 81 -7.22 9.60 11.24
CA LEU A 81 -7.41 9.60 12.70
C LEU A 81 -6.36 10.44 13.45
N GLU A 82 -5.13 10.50 12.96
CA GLU A 82 -4.03 11.24 13.60
C GLU A 82 -3.86 12.65 13.02
N ALA A 83 -4.54 13.00 11.93
CA ALA A 83 -4.30 14.22 11.15
C ALA A 83 -4.41 15.50 11.99
N ASP A 84 -5.36 15.58 12.89
CA ASP A 84 -5.56 16.77 13.75
C ASP A 84 -4.41 16.93 14.77
N SER A 85 -3.79 15.83 15.18
CA SER A 85 -2.73 15.78 16.21
C SER A 85 -1.30 15.99 15.71
N ILE A 86 -1.08 16.03 14.39
CA ILE A 86 0.26 16.14 13.77
C ILE A 86 0.43 17.46 13.02
N SER A 87 1.65 17.91 12.74
CA SER A 87 1.84 19.09 11.89
C SER A 87 1.63 18.75 10.40
N LEU A 88 1.46 19.77 9.56
CA LEU A 88 1.34 19.59 8.11
C LEU A 88 2.58 18.89 7.52
N SER A 89 3.77 19.27 8.00
CA SER A 89 5.06 18.71 7.59
C SER A 89 5.28 17.26 8.02
N ASP A 90 4.54 16.78 9.03
CA ASP A 90 4.68 15.40 9.51
C ASP A 90 3.86 14.39 8.69
N ILE A 91 2.92 14.84 7.86
CA ILE A 91 2.04 13.94 7.10
C ILE A 91 2.85 12.95 6.23
N PRO A 92 3.85 13.37 5.44
CA PRO A 92 4.64 12.44 4.64
C PRO A 92 5.38 11.40 5.50
N LEU A 93 5.89 11.80 6.67
CA LEU A 93 6.56 10.90 7.62
C LEU A 93 5.58 9.87 8.19
N LYS A 94 4.35 10.29 8.52
CA LYS A 94 3.30 9.39 9.01
C LYS A 94 2.83 8.41 7.94
N VAL A 95 2.71 8.84 6.68
CA VAL A 95 2.41 7.94 5.56
C VAL A 95 3.49 6.87 5.42
N GLN A 96 4.77 7.24 5.49
CA GLN A 96 5.87 6.29 5.46
C GLN A 96 5.81 5.31 6.65
N GLN A 97 5.58 5.82 7.86
CA GLN A 97 5.48 4.99 9.06
C GLN A 97 4.36 3.94 8.90
N TYR A 98 3.15 4.33 8.51
CA TYR A 98 2.04 3.40 8.39
C TYR A 98 2.22 2.42 7.23
N LYS A 99 2.91 2.83 6.16
CA LYS A 99 3.33 1.93 5.09
C LYS A 99 4.22 0.82 5.63
N GLU A 100 5.25 1.17 6.40
CA GLU A 100 6.19 0.20 6.99
C GLU A 100 5.49 -0.73 7.99
N GLU A 101 4.58 -0.18 8.81
CA GLU A 101 3.75 -0.99 9.71
C GLU A 101 2.88 -2.00 8.94
N TYR A 102 2.24 -1.58 7.85
CA TYR A 102 1.44 -2.47 7.01
C TYR A 102 2.29 -3.53 6.32
N HIS A 103 3.48 -3.15 5.82
CA HIS A 103 4.42 -4.09 5.20
C HIS A 103 4.82 -5.20 6.18
N LYS A 104 5.19 -4.84 7.42
CA LYS A 104 5.51 -5.81 8.48
C LYS A 104 4.33 -6.75 8.76
N ARG A 105 3.10 -6.21 8.83
CA ARG A 105 1.88 -7.03 9.00
C ARG A 105 1.70 -8.02 7.85
N LEU A 106 1.89 -7.58 6.61
CA LEU A 106 1.73 -8.41 5.42
C LEU A 106 2.74 -9.58 5.39
N LEU A 107 4.02 -9.31 5.70
CA LEU A 107 5.05 -10.35 5.77
C LEU A 107 4.77 -11.37 6.87
N ASN A 108 4.46 -10.91 8.08
CA ASN A 108 4.14 -11.79 9.20
C ASN A 108 2.92 -12.68 8.92
N SER A 109 1.90 -12.16 8.23
CA SER A 109 0.74 -12.95 7.81
C SER A 109 1.12 -14.07 6.84
N LYS A 110 1.98 -13.79 5.86
CA LYS A 110 2.46 -14.80 4.91
C LYS A 110 3.27 -15.90 5.57
N GLU A 111 4.21 -15.54 6.45
CA GLU A 111 5.02 -16.52 7.17
C GLU A 111 4.17 -17.47 8.02
N LYS A 112 3.16 -16.92 8.71
CA LYS A 112 2.22 -17.73 9.50
C LYS A 112 1.42 -18.70 8.63
N ILE A 113 0.93 -18.26 7.48
CA ILE A 113 0.21 -19.13 6.53
C ILE A 113 1.13 -20.23 6.01
N ALA A 114 2.37 -19.92 5.65
CA ALA A 114 3.35 -20.90 5.19
C ALA A 114 3.63 -21.97 6.25
N LYS A 115 3.84 -21.57 7.51
CA LYS A 115 4.04 -22.50 8.64
C LYS A 115 2.83 -23.42 8.85
N ILE A 116 1.61 -22.88 8.79
CA ILE A 116 0.38 -23.69 8.93
C ILE A 116 0.20 -24.63 7.74
N GLY A 117 0.51 -24.18 6.52
CA GLY A 117 0.43 -24.99 5.30
C GLY A 117 1.43 -26.15 5.30
N ALA A 118 2.65 -25.93 5.78
CA ALA A 118 3.68 -26.97 5.88
C ALA A 118 3.24 -28.16 6.74
N ASN A 119 2.46 -27.92 7.81
CA ASN A 119 1.92 -28.98 8.69
C ASN A 119 0.82 -29.84 8.03
N ARG A 120 0.42 -29.55 6.79
CA ARG A 120 -0.62 -30.29 6.04
C ARG A 120 -0.08 -30.97 4.78
N ILE A 121 1.22 -30.89 4.51
CA ILE A 121 1.85 -31.67 3.44
C ILE A 121 2.30 -32.99 4.06
N PRO A 122 1.66 -34.13 3.76
CA PRO A 122 2.16 -35.42 4.22
C PRO A 122 3.55 -35.64 3.60
N TYR A 123 4.55 -35.85 4.45
CA TYR A 123 5.86 -36.34 4.03
C TYR A 123 5.64 -37.71 3.36
N LYS A 124 5.74 -37.77 2.04
CA LYS A 124 5.94 -39.05 1.34
C LYS A 124 7.43 -39.31 1.34
N ASP A 125 7.87 -40.31 2.09
CA ASP A 125 9.20 -40.87 1.91
C ASP A 125 9.33 -41.29 0.43
N PRO A 126 10.44 -40.94 -0.27
CA PRO A 126 10.62 -41.35 -1.65
C PRO A 126 10.90 -42.84 -1.85
N GLU A 127 11.07 -43.62 -0.77
CA GLU A 127 11.38 -45.04 -0.84
C GLU A 127 10.51 -45.82 0.16
N GLY A 128 9.48 -46.49 -0.38
CA GLY A 128 8.60 -47.43 0.30
C GLY A 128 7.82 -48.25 -0.71
#